data_AF-A0AAW2HY95-F1
#
_entry.id   AF-A0AAW2HY95-F1
#
_cell.length_a   1.000
_cell.length_b   1.000
_cell.length_c   1.000
_cell.angle_alpha   90.00
_cell.angle_beta   90.00
_cell.angle_gamma   90.00
#
_symmetry.space_group_name_H-M   'P 1'
#
loop_
_entity.id
_entity.type
_entity.pdbx_description
1 polymer ?
#
loop_
_entity_poly.entity_id
_entity_poly.type
_entity_poly.pdbx_seq_one_letter_code
_entity_poly.pdbx_strand_id
1 'polypeptide(L)'
;MVESLCYLGVTISEGLSFKQHVRNSITTARDAIYQFRRYSGNAWGYNFHNLRCIYKGIFEGILAYATPVWAHLLQQKTVRAAVLRGQRAALLLVTKAFRTVSTEALQVVAGVMPADLMLRMRSEIYHARNGHSNETETAIRTKYYEEWQTQWSSCTKGRHTYSIWPEIRDRLKAKTINVDFFLTQVYTGHGRFNSKLYDMNIVQTPHCAICGYPEDTLEHAIWTCPSVAALKRTHLRGAANEEMNLPQRMMDPNRRQIFCTYAQAALEFREKTGEYSRSAETRT
;
A
#
# COMPACT_ATOMS: atom_id res chain seq x y z
N MET A 1 27.15 -17.74 -29.26
CA MET A 1 25.94 -18.46 -28.79
C MET A 1 24.89 -17.43 -28.43
N VAL A 2 23.62 -17.71 -28.66
CA VAL A 2 22.54 -16.79 -28.27
C VAL A 2 22.30 -16.96 -26.77
N GLU A 3 22.76 -16.00 -25.96
CA GLU A 3 22.61 -16.04 -24.49
C GLU A 3 21.14 -16.02 -24.03
N SER A 4 20.24 -15.49 -24.88
CA SER A 4 18.79 -15.53 -24.66
C SER A 4 17.98 -15.38 -25.95
N LEU A 5 16.89 -16.14 -26.07
CA LEU A 5 15.93 -16.10 -27.18
C LEU A 5 14.60 -15.49 -26.71
N CYS A 6 13.98 -14.64 -27.53
CA CYS A 6 12.61 -14.19 -27.31
C CYS A 6 11.65 -15.00 -28.18
N TYR A 7 10.69 -15.69 -27.56
CA TYR A 7 9.65 -16.44 -28.25
C TYR A 7 8.28 -16.08 -27.67
N LEU A 8 7.36 -15.62 -28.53
CA LEU A 8 6.04 -15.11 -28.12
C LEU A 8 6.14 -14.09 -26.96
N GLY A 9 7.12 -13.18 -26.99
CA GLY A 9 7.32 -12.20 -25.91
C GLY A 9 7.87 -12.76 -24.59
N VAL A 10 8.21 -14.05 -24.52
CA VAL A 10 8.87 -14.69 -23.38
C VAL A 10 10.38 -14.80 -23.65
N THR A 11 11.19 -14.30 -22.73
CA THR A 11 12.66 -14.40 -22.82
C THR A 11 13.16 -15.68 -22.15
N ILE A 12 13.75 -16.56 -22.94
CA ILE A 12 14.28 -17.85 -22.51
C ILE A 12 15.81 -17.78 -22.61
N SER A 13 16.50 -17.90 -21.48
CA SER A 13 17.97 -17.95 -21.43
C SER A 13 18.47 -19.39 -21.44
N GLU A 14 19.79 -19.56 -21.54
CA GLU A 14 20.43 -20.88 -21.48
C GLU A 14 19.89 -21.75 -20.32
N GLY A 15 19.72 -23.05 -20.60
CA GLY A 15 19.14 -24.00 -19.65
C GLY A 15 17.64 -23.82 -19.40
N LEU A 16 16.88 -23.26 -20.35
CA LEU A 16 15.44 -22.96 -20.22
C LEU A 16 15.13 -22.07 -19.02
N SER A 17 16.01 -21.10 -18.75
CA SER A 17 15.87 -20.19 -17.62
C SER A 17 14.97 -19.00 -17.96
N PHE A 18 13.95 -18.78 -17.13
CA PHE A 18 13.02 -17.64 -17.27
C PHE A 18 13.36 -16.46 -16.34
N LYS A 19 14.50 -16.51 -15.62
CA LYS A 19 14.90 -15.45 -14.67
C LYS A 19 15.01 -14.09 -15.36
N GLN A 20 15.55 -14.07 -16.58
CA GLN A 20 15.68 -12.83 -17.34
C GLN A 20 14.31 -12.28 -17.76
N HIS A 21 13.38 -13.14 -18.22
CA HIS A 21 12.01 -12.73 -18.49
C HIS A 21 11.35 -12.07 -17.27
N VAL A 22 11.45 -12.69 -16.09
CA VAL A 22 10.85 -12.12 -14.87
C VAL A 22 11.42 -10.74 -14.55
N ARG A 23 12.74 -10.54 -14.67
CA ARG A 23 13.38 -9.23 -14.47
C ARG A 23 12.88 -8.18 -15.47
N ASN A 24 12.78 -8.57 -16.75
CA ASN A 24 12.27 -7.72 -17.81
C ASN A 24 10.81 -7.33 -17.52
N SER A 25 9.94 -8.29 -17.19
CA SER A 25 8.54 -8.05 -16.87
C SER A 25 8.36 -7.14 -15.66
N ILE A 26 9.15 -7.31 -14.59
CA ILE A 26 9.14 -6.40 -13.42
C ILE A 26 9.51 -4.97 -13.84
N THR A 27 10.55 -4.83 -14.65
CA THR A 27 11.05 -3.52 -15.09
C THR A 27 10.01 -2.83 -15.97
N THR A 28 9.49 -3.52 -16.98
CA THR A 28 8.42 -3.01 -17.86
C THR A 28 7.17 -2.63 -17.08
N ALA A 29 6.71 -3.48 -16.15
CA ALA A 29 5.53 -3.21 -15.33
C ALA A 29 5.72 -1.98 -14.43
N ARG A 30 6.90 -1.86 -13.80
CA ARG A 30 7.25 -0.70 -12.97
C ARG A 30 7.30 0.57 -13.82
N ASP A 31 8.03 0.54 -14.92
CA ASP A 31 8.29 1.74 -15.73
C ASP A 31 7.01 2.26 -16.38
N ALA A 32 6.10 1.37 -16.78
CA ALA A 32 4.77 1.73 -17.28
C ALA A 32 3.93 2.47 -16.23
N ILE A 33 3.93 2.02 -14.97
CA ILE A 33 3.21 2.71 -13.89
C ILE A 33 3.89 4.01 -13.48
N TYR A 34 5.21 4.05 -13.51
CA TYR A 34 5.95 5.24 -13.12
C TYR A 34 5.73 6.41 -14.06
N GLN A 35 5.29 6.20 -15.31
CA GLN A 35 4.88 7.30 -16.20
C GLN A 35 3.75 8.15 -15.58
N PHE A 36 2.87 7.55 -14.78
CA PHE A 36 1.77 8.26 -14.13
C PHE A 36 2.23 9.15 -12.96
N ARG A 37 3.47 8.99 -12.48
CA ARG A 37 4.06 9.83 -11.43
C ARG A 37 4.12 11.30 -11.84
N ARG A 38 4.30 11.58 -13.14
CA ARG A 38 4.33 12.95 -13.69
C ARG A 38 2.97 13.67 -13.59
N TYR A 39 1.89 12.90 -13.50
CA TYR A 39 0.52 13.38 -13.52
C TYR A 39 -0.20 13.18 -12.18
N SER A 40 0.52 12.72 -11.15
CA SER A 40 -0.03 12.44 -9.83
C SER A 40 1.00 12.70 -8.75
N GLY A 41 0.84 13.85 -8.08
CA GLY A 41 1.56 14.17 -6.86
C GLY A 41 0.85 13.63 -5.62
N ASN A 42 1.41 13.97 -4.45
CA ASN A 42 0.84 13.57 -3.15
C ASN A 42 -0.58 14.15 -2.95
N ALA A 43 -0.76 15.47 -3.10
CA ALA A 43 -2.05 16.14 -2.83
C ALA A 43 -2.92 16.39 -4.09
N TRP A 44 -2.44 16.05 -5.30
CA TRP A 44 -3.12 16.38 -6.56
C TRP A 44 -3.02 15.24 -7.59
N GLY A 45 -3.77 15.35 -8.69
CA GLY A 45 -3.75 14.40 -9.80
C GLY A 45 -4.70 13.21 -9.60
N TYR A 46 -4.31 12.03 -10.08
CA TYR A 46 -5.18 10.85 -10.04
C TYR A 46 -5.54 10.44 -8.60
N ASN A 47 -6.81 10.07 -8.41
CA ASN A 47 -7.29 9.49 -7.16
C ASN A 47 -6.88 8.01 -7.03
N PHE A 48 -7.00 7.47 -5.82
CA PHE A 48 -6.62 6.10 -5.51
C PHE A 48 -7.35 5.06 -6.37
N HIS A 49 -8.65 5.24 -6.65
CA HIS A 49 -9.42 4.28 -7.44
C HIS A 49 -8.84 4.14 -8.85
N ASN A 50 -8.52 5.27 -9.49
CA ASN A 50 -7.94 5.30 -10.83
C ASN A 50 -6.54 4.70 -10.84
N LEU A 51 -5.67 5.08 -9.90
CA LEU A 51 -4.31 4.50 -9.81
C LEU A 51 -4.33 3.01 -9.50
N ARG A 52 -5.25 2.55 -8.65
CA ARG A 52 -5.41 1.12 -8.35
C ARG A 52 -5.96 0.35 -9.55
N CYS A 53 -6.85 0.95 -10.34
CA CYS A 53 -7.34 0.38 -11.59
C CYS A 53 -6.17 0.23 -12.59
N ILE A 54 -5.38 1.28 -12.77
CA ILE A 54 -4.16 1.27 -13.60
C ILE A 54 -3.18 0.20 -13.10
N TYR A 55 -2.96 0.10 -11.79
CA TYR A 55 -2.11 -0.94 -11.20
C TYR A 55 -2.61 -2.35 -11.57
N LYS A 56 -3.90 -2.63 -11.38
CA LYS A 56 -4.45 -3.95 -11.69
C LYS A 56 -4.43 -4.28 -13.17
N GLY A 57 -4.71 -3.30 -14.04
CA GLY A 57 -4.72 -3.50 -15.48
C GLY A 57 -3.32 -3.64 -16.08
N ILE A 58 -2.38 -2.78 -15.67
CA ILE A 58 -1.05 -2.70 -16.26
C ILE A 58 -0.03 -3.54 -15.48
N PHE A 59 0.14 -3.30 -14.18
CA PHE A 59 1.16 -4.01 -13.39
C PHE A 59 0.89 -5.51 -13.36
N GLU A 60 -0.31 -5.88 -12.88
CA GLU A 60 -0.66 -7.28 -12.75
C GLU A 60 -0.87 -7.92 -14.13
N GLY A 61 -1.26 -7.15 -15.15
CA GLY A 61 -1.36 -7.64 -16.53
C GLY A 61 -0.01 -8.06 -17.09
N ILE A 62 0.98 -7.17 -17.05
CA ILE A 62 2.35 -7.44 -17.53
C ILE A 62 2.99 -8.58 -16.74
N LEU A 63 2.89 -8.55 -15.41
CA LEU A 63 3.45 -9.62 -14.60
C LEU A 63 2.69 -10.93 -14.74
N ALA A 64 1.40 -10.94 -15.04
CA ALA A 64 0.68 -12.20 -15.21
C ALA A 64 0.94 -12.88 -16.56
N TYR A 65 1.61 -12.20 -17.48
CA TYR A 65 1.93 -12.77 -18.78
C TYR A 65 2.85 -13.99 -18.65
N ALA A 66 2.47 -15.09 -19.31
CA ALA A 66 3.19 -16.37 -19.30
C ALA A 66 3.46 -16.98 -17.90
N THR A 67 2.77 -16.51 -16.85
CA THR A 67 2.98 -16.98 -15.46
C THR A 67 2.99 -18.50 -15.29
N PRO A 68 2.12 -19.30 -15.96
CA PRO A 68 2.16 -20.76 -15.88
C PRO A 68 3.53 -21.38 -16.16
N VAL A 69 4.35 -20.73 -16.98
CA VAL A 69 5.67 -21.22 -17.38
C VAL A 69 6.73 -20.93 -16.32
N TRP A 70 6.64 -19.79 -15.61
CA TRP A 70 7.73 -19.32 -14.75
C TRP A 70 7.35 -19.12 -13.28
N ALA A 71 6.08 -19.29 -12.87
CA ALA A 71 5.63 -19.13 -11.49
C ALA A 71 6.40 -19.98 -10.48
N HIS A 72 6.89 -21.15 -10.90
CA HIS A 72 7.74 -22.03 -10.08
C HIS A 72 9.00 -21.32 -9.56
N LEU A 73 9.52 -20.31 -10.29
CA LEU A 73 10.65 -19.50 -9.85
C LEU A 73 10.35 -18.65 -8.60
N LEU A 74 9.07 -18.41 -8.27
CA LEU A 74 8.68 -17.67 -7.06
C LEU A 74 8.98 -18.43 -5.77
N GLN A 75 9.30 -19.73 -5.84
CA GLN A 75 9.85 -20.50 -4.72
C GLN A 75 11.25 -19.98 -4.33
N GLN A 76 11.98 -19.37 -5.27
CA GLN A 76 13.29 -18.78 -5.02
C GLN A 76 13.12 -17.42 -4.31
N LYS A 77 13.67 -17.30 -3.10
CA LYS A 77 13.57 -16.09 -2.26
C LYS A 77 13.98 -14.81 -2.99
N THR A 78 15.01 -14.89 -3.84
CA THR A 78 15.55 -13.74 -4.60
C THR A 78 14.57 -13.23 -5.66
N VAL A 79 13.93 -14.12 -6.41
CA VAL A 79 12.92 -13.78 -7.44
C VAL A 79 11.68 -13.22 -6.77
N ARG A 80 11.18 -13.88 -5.73
CA ARG A 80 10.06 -13.39 -4.92
C ARG A 80 10.30 -11.98 -4.39
N ALA A 81 11.49 -11.74 -3.81
CA ALA A 81 11.84 -10.42 -3.31
C ALA A 81 11.93 -9.37 -4.43
N ALA A 82 12.38 -9.74 -5.64
CA ALA A 82 12.41 -8.82 -6.77
C ALA A 82 10.99 -8.40 -7.22
N VAL A 83 10.07 -9.36 -7.32
CA VAL A 83 8.65 -9.10 -7.63
C VAL A 83 8.02 -8.18 -6.59
N LEU A 84 8.22 -8.46 -5.30
CA LEU A 84 7.68 -7.65 -4.21
C LEU A 84 8.28 -6.23 -4.18
N ARG A 85 9.57 -6.06 -4.53
CA ARG A 85 10.18 -4.73 -4.68
C ARG A 85 9.56 -3.96 -5.85
N GLY A 86 9.30 -4.62 -6.98
CA GLY A 86 8.59 -4.01 -8.11
C GLY A 86 7.18 -3.56 -7.72
N GLN A 87 6.45 -4.42 -7.01
CA GLN A 87 5.12 -4.10 -6.50
C GLN A 87 5.16 -2.91 -5.55
N ARG A 88 6.08 -2.90 -4.58
CA ARG A 88 6.25 -1.81 -3.61
C ARG A 88 6.36 -0.45 -4.31
N ALA A 89 7.18 -0.38 -5.35
CA ALA A 89 7.41 0.84 -6.13
C ALA A 89 6.08 1.39 -6.71
N ALA A 90 5.27 0.51 -7.30
CA ALA A 90 3.95 0.88 -7.82
C ALA A 90 2.96 1.25 -6.70
N LEU A 91 2.95 0.51 -5.58
CA LEU A 91 2.01 0.77 -4.49
C LEU A 91 2.28 2.08 -3.74
N LEU A 92 3.54 2.53 -3.66
CA LEU A 92 3.86 3.86 -3.13
C LEU A 92 3.16 4.97 -3.93
N LEU A 93 3.10 4.84 -5.27
CA LEU A 93 2.36 5.78 -6.11
C LEU A 93 0.84 5.67 -5.89
N VAL A 94 0.31 4.43 -5.85
CA VAL A 94 -1.13 4.18 -5.71
C VAL A 94 -1.68 4.70 -4.40
N THR A 95 -1.01 4.44 -3.29
CA THR A 95 -1.45 4.89 -1.96
C THR A 95 -0.97 6.30 -1.61
N LYS A 96 -0.03 6.86 -2.37
CA LYS A 96 0.65 8.12 -2.03
C LYS A 96 1.34 8.07 -0.66
N ALA A 97 1.84 6.90 -0.28
CA ALA A 97 2.50 6.67 1.00
C ALA A 97 3.94 7.21 1.05
N PHE A 98 4.42 7.47 2.26
CA PHE A 98 5.84 7.70 2.50
C PHE A 98 6.68 6.46 2.18
N ARG A 99 7.90 6.69 1.68
CA ARG A 99 8.84 5.62 1.29
C ARG A 99 9.25 4.69 2.45
N THR A 100 9.02 5.10 3.70
CA THR A 100 9.29 4.32 4.92
C THR A 100 8.21 3.29 5.25
N VAL A 101 7.00 3.43 4.70
CA VAL A 101 5.87 2.51 4.95
C VAL A 101 6.23 1.11 4.46
N SER A 102 5.99 0.05 5.25
CA SER A 102 6.35 -1.32 4.84
C SER A 102 5.55 -1.82 3.64
N THR A 103 6.08 -2.80 2.90
CA THR A 103 5.40 -3.31 1.68
C THR A 103 4.09 -4.00 2.04
N GLU A 104 4.07 -4.69 3.19
CA GLU A 104 2.93 -5.40 3.74
C GLU A 104 1.80 -4.42 4.09
N ALA A 105 2.12 -3.30 4.75
CA ALA A 105 1.16 -2.23 5.00
C ALA A 105 0.60 -1.64 3.69
N LEU A 106 1.45 -1.41 2.68
CA LEU A 106 1.00 -0.90 1.37
C LEU A 106 0.02 -1.84 0.68
N GLN A 107 0.28 -3.15 0.71
CA GLN A 107 -0.60 -4.18 0.14
C GLN A 107 -1.98 -4.16 0.80
N VAL A 108 -2.03 -4.09 2.14
CA VAL A 108 -3.28 -4.02 2.90
C VAL A 108 -4.00 -2.70 2.66
N VAL A 109 -3.33 -1.55 2.77
CA VAL A 109 -3.92 -0.22 2.53
C VAL A 109 -4.47 -0.11 1.11
N ALA A 110 -3.75 -0.62 0.09
CA ALA A 110 -4.24 -0.64 -1.28
C ALA A 110 -5.31 -1.72 -1.54
N GLY A 111 -5.51 -2.66 -0.62
CA GLY A 111 -6.40 -3.81 -0.79
C GLY A 111 -5.98 -4.65 -2.01
N VAL A 112 -4.69 -4.95 -2.11
CA VAL A 112 -4.09 -5.75 -3.20
C VAL A 112 -3.22 -6.84 -2.60
N MET A 113 -3.37 -8.06 -3.12
CA MET A 113 -2.61 -9.21 -2.67
C MET A 113 -1.10 -9.03 -2.96
N PRO A 114 -0.20 -9.59 -2.15
CA PRO A 114 1.21 -9.70 -2.50
C PRO A 114 1.38 -10.27 -3.90
N ALA A 115 2.21 -9.62 -4.72
CA ALA A 115 2.28 -9.94 -6.14
C ALA A 115 2.76 -11.38 -6.38
N ASP A 116 3.62 -11.94 -5.53
CA ASP A 116 4.05 -13.33 -5.63
C ASP A 116 2.90 -14.33 -5.37
N LEU A 117 2.03 -14.04 -4.39
CA LEU A 117 0.82 -14.84 -4.14
C LEU A 117 -0.14 -14.73 -5.32
N MET A 118 -0.37 -13.51 -5.82
CA MET A 118 -1.26 -13.26 -6.95
C MET A 118 -0.80 -14.02 -8.21
N LEU A 119 0.50 -14.04 -8.48
CA LEU A 119 1.07 -14.73 -9.65
C LEU A 119 0.96 -16.26 -9.52
N ARG A 120 1.33 -16.82 -8.36
CA ARG A 120 1.15 -18.27 -8.13
C ARG A 120 -0.32 -18.67 -8.23
N MET A 121 -1.23 -17.87 -7.65
CA MET A 121 -2.68 -18.08 -7.77
C MET A 121 -3.13 -18.10 -9.24
N ARG A 122 -2.73 -17.12 -10.05
CA ARG A 122 -3.08 -17.08 -11.48
C ARG A 122 -2.51 -18.27 -12.25
N SER A 123 -1.30 -18.73 -11.91
CA SER A 123 -0.69 -19.93 -12.47
C SER A 123 -1.52 -21.18 -12.17
N GLU A 124 -1.89 -21.40 -10.92
CA GLU A 124 -2.69 -22.57 -10.52
C GLU A 124 -4.09 -22.57 -11.17
N ILE A 125 -4.75 -21.41 -11.21
CA ILE A 125 -6.05 -21.26 -11.91
C ILE A 125 -5.92 -21.62 -13.38
N TYR A 126 -4.83 -21.19 -14.05
CA TYR A 126 -4.59 -21.56 -15.44
C TYR A 126 -4.45 -23.08 -15.61
N HIS A 127 -3.67 -23.75 -14.76
CA HIS A 127 -3.50 -25.21 -14.85
C HIS A 127 -4.81 -25.97 -14.58
N ALA A 128 -5.59 -25.56 -13.58
CA ALA A 128 -6.90 -26.14 -13.29
C ALA A 128 -7.87 -26.00 -14.47
N ARG A 129 -7.94 -24.81 -15.10
CA ARG A 129 -8.77 -24.57 -16.29
C ARG A 129 -8.38 -25.42 -17.50
N ASN A 130 -7.11 -25.83 -17.57
CA ASN A 130 -6.59 -26.69 -18.62
C ASN A 130 -6.58 -28.17 -18.22
N GLY A 131 -7.34 -28.59 -17.19
CA GLY A 131 -7.47 -29.99 -16.80
C GLY A 131 -6.25 -30.61 -16.12
N HIS A 132 -5.29 -29.79 -15.67
CA HIS A 132 -4.09 -30.27 -14.96
C HIS A 132 -4.29 -30.36 -13.44
N SER A 133 -5.45 -29.94 -12.93
CA SER A 133 -5.85 -30.04 -11.52
C SER A 133 -7.37 -30.15 -11.40
N ASN A 134 -7.85 -30.90 -10.41
CA ASN A 134 -9.27 -31.01 -10.07
C ASN A 134 -9.72 -29.91 -9.08
N GLU A 135 -8.81 -29.05 -8.62
CA GLU A 135 -9.17 -27.97 -7.70
C GLU A 135 -10.01 -26.90 -8.41
N THR A 136 -11.08 -26.46 -7.74
CA THR A 136 -11.92 -25.37 -8.25
C THR A 136 -11.20 -24.03 -8.13
N GLU A 137 -11.47 -23.09 -9.04
CA GLU A 137 -10.93 -21.72 -8.95
C GLU A 137 -11.25 -21.06 -7.60
N THR A 138 -12.44 -21.32 -7.04
CA THR A 138 -12.84 -20.81 -5.71
C THR A 138 -11.95 -21.36 -4.60
N ALA A 139 -11.64 -22.66 -4.62
CA ALA A 139 -10.74 -23.28 -3.65
C ALA A 139 -9.32 -22.69 -3.73
N ILE A 140 -8.80 -22.54 -4.95
CA ILE A 140 -7.48 -21.94 -5.20
C ILE A 140 -7.44 -20.51 -4.65
N ARG A 141 -8.46 -19.68 -4.96
CA ARG A 141 -8.54 -18.31 -4.43
C ARG A 141 -8.56 -18.28 -2.91
N THR A 142 -9.36 -19.15 -2.28
CA THR A 142 -9.45 -19.24 -0.81
C THR A 142 -8.09 -19.55 -0.18
N LYS A 143 -7.39 -20.57 -0.69
CA LYS A 143 -6.02 -20.94 -0.27
C LYS A 143 -5.06 -19.75 -0.29
N TYR A 144 -5.04 -18.98 -1.37
CA TYR A 144 -4.12 -17.83 -1.49
C TYR A 144 -4.52 -16.63 -0.61
N TYR A 145 -5.82 -16.44 -0.32
CA TYR A 145 -6.25 -15.44 0.65
C TYR A 145 -5.89 -15.83 2.09
N GLU A 146 -5.99 -17.12 2.42
CA GLU A 146 -5.56 -17.63 3.73
C GLU A 146 -4.04 -17.51 3.89
N GLU A 147 -3.27 -17.83 2.85
CA GLU A 147 -1.82 -17.62 2.86
C GLU A 147 -1.47 -16.14 3.07
N TRP A 148 -2.17 -15.22 2.41
CA TRP A 148 -1.99 -13.77 2.63
C TRP A 148 -2.32 -13.39 4.08
N GLN A 149 -3.41 -13.92 4.65
CA GLN A 149 -3.79 -13.66 6.05
C GLN A 149 -2.73 -14.17 7.02
N THR A 150 -2.19 -15.38 6.82
CA THR A 150 -1.11 -15.93 7.65
C THR A 150 0.15 -15.05 7.58
N GLN A 151 0.54 -14.60 6.38
CA GLN A 151 1.67 -13.69 6.20
C GLN A 151 1.43 -12.36 6.91
N TRP A 152 0.21 -11.83 6.87
CA TRP A 152 -0.14 -10.57 7.52
C TRP A 152 -0.14 -10.66 9.04
N SER A 153 -0.78 -11.68 9.60
CA SER A 153 -0.85 -11.91 11.05
C SER A 153 0.52 -12.15 11.69
N SER A 154 1.43 -12.83 10.99
CA SER A 154 2.79 -13.11 11.47
C SER A 154 3.79 -11.98 11.23
N CYS A 155 3.43 -10.95 10.44
CA CYS A 155 4.35 -9.88 10.11
C CYS A 155 4.63 -8.95 11.31
N THR A 156 5.89 -8.61 11.52
CA THR A 156 6.32 -7.61 12.51
C THR A 156 6.30 -6.19 11.98
N LYS A 157 6.12 -6.00 10.67
CA LYS A 157 6.05 -4.69 10.00
C LYS A 157 4.61 -4.28 9.80
N GLY A 158 4.36 -2.97 9.70
CA GLY A 158 3.01 -2.44 9.45
C GLY A 158 2.05 -2.64 10.63
N ARG A 159 2.54 -2.80 11.86
CA ARG A 159 1.71 -3.10 13.04
C ARG A 159 0.62 -2.05 13.31
N HIS A 160 0.86 -0.80 12.96
CA HIS A 160 -0.18 0.24 12.99
C HIS A 160 -1.32 -0.08 12.02
N THR A 161 -1.01 -0.41 10.77
CA THR A 161 -2.03 -0.86 9.81
C THR A 161 -2.72 -2.15 10.26
N TYR A 162 -1.98 -3.06 10.90
CA TYR A 162 -2.53 -4.30 11.46
C TYR A 162 -3.53 -4.03 12.59
N SER A 163 -3.28 -3.04 13.44
CA SER A 163 -4.24 -2.68 14.49
C SER A 163 -5.56 -2.22 13.88
N ILE A 164 -5.53 -1.56 12.72
CA ILE A 164 -6.72 -1.09 12.01
C ILE A 164 -7.43 -2.22 11.25
N TRP A 165 -6.68 -3.03 10.50
CA TRP A 165 -7.19 -4.16 9.73
C TRP A 165 -6.40 -5.43 10.02
N PRO A 166 -6.73 -6.14 11.11
CA PRO A 166 -6.13 -7.43 11.39
C PRO A 166 -6.58 -8.46 10.35
N GLU A 167 -7.85 -8.39 9.92
CA GLU A 167 -8.44 -9.26 8.92
C GLU A 167 -8.44 -8.59 7.54
N ILE A 168 -7.72 -9.19 6.60
CA ILE A 168 -7.59 -8.70 5.22
C ILE A 168 -8.95 -8.66 4.53
N ARG A 169 -9.80 -9.66 4.80
CA ARG A 169 -11.13 -9.75 4.20
C ARG A 169 -12.00 -8.54 4.55
N ASP A 170 -11.86 -8.00 5.75
CA ASP A 170 -12.62 -6.82 6.17
C ASP A 170 -12.14 -5.56 5.47
N ARG A 171 -10.82 -5.41 5.32
CA ARG A 171 -10.26 -4.37 4.46
C ARG A 171 -10.77 -4.49 3.03
N LEU A 172 -10.82 -5.68 2.44
CA LEU A 172 -11.29 -5.87 1.07
C LEU A 172 -12.80 -5.59 0.91
N LYS A 173 -13.61 -5.86 1.94
CA LYS A 173 -15.05 -5.53 1.97
C LYS A 173 -15.29 -4.02 2.07
N ALA A 174 -14.37 -3.25 2.67
CA ALA A 174 -14.44 -1.79 2.74
C ALA A 174 -14.18 -1.12 1.38
N LYS A 175 -15.13 -1.25 0.44
CA LYS A 175 -15.03 -0.71 -0.92
C LYS A 175 -15.05 0.81 -0.98
N THR A 176 -15.68 1.46 0.01
CA THR A 176 -15.85 2.92 0.09
C THR A 176 -14.72 3.62 0.82
N ILE A 177 -13.66 2.91 1.20
CA ILE A 177 -12.51 3.52 1.85
C ILE A 177 -11.85 4.55 0.92
N ASN A 178 -11.71 5.77 1.42
CA ASN A 178 -10.91 6.79 0.76
C ASN A 178 -9.44 6.57 1.09
N VAL A 179 -8.57 6.60 0.09
CA VAL A 179 -7.12 6.55 0.27
C VAL A 179 -6.56 7.72 -0.50
N ASP A 180 -5.86 8.59 0.21
CA ASP A 180 -5.13 9.72 -0.37
C ASP A 180 -3.85 9.93 0.46
N PHE A 181 -3.10 10.99 0.16
CA PHE A 181 -1.87 11.28 0.88
C PHE A 181 -2.06 11.50 2.38
N PHE A 182 -3.16 12.10 2.82
CA PHE A 182 -3.41 12.39 4.22
C PHE A 182 -3.93 11.15 4.96
N LEU A 183 -4.93 10.48 4.40
CA LEU A 183 -5.51 9.27 4.99
C LEU A 183 -4.53 8.10 5.03
N THR A 184 -3.60 8.03 4.07
CA THR A 184 -2.53 7.03 4.11
C THR A 184 -1.62 7.21 5.31
N GLN A 185 -1.41 8.44 5.80
CA GLN A 185 -0.66 8.67 7.04
C GLN A 185 -1.41 8.11 8.24
N VAL A 186 -2.74 8.29 8.28
CA VAL A 186 -3.60 7.72 9.31
C VAL A 186 -3.57 6.18 9.29
N TYR A 187 -3.61 5.58 8.10
CA TYR A 187 -3.66 4.13 7.94
C TYR A 187 -2.33 3.43 8.18
N THR A 188 -1.22 4.14 8.02
CA THR A 188 0.12 3.57 8.12
C THR A 188 0.85 3.99 9.38
N GLY A 189 0.40 5.06 10.05
CA GLY A 189 1.12 5.68 11.17
C GLY A 189 2.38 6.42 10.72
N HIS A 190 2.61 6.51 9.41
CA HIS A 190 3.75 7.20 8.83
C HIS A 190 3.31 8.52 8.21
N GLY A 191 3.71 9.62 8.82
CA GLY A 191 3.41 10.96 8.36
C GLY A 191 4.50 11.94 8.75
N ARG A 192 4.20 13.23 8.57
CA ARG A 192 5.08 14.32 9.05
C ARG A 192 4.77 14.62 10.50
N PHE A 193 5.25 13.72 11.36
CA PHE A 193 5.10 13.76 12.82
C PHE A 193 6.50 13.87 13.42
N ASN A 194 6.80 14.98 14.11
CA ASN A 194 8.16 15.29 14.55
C ASN A 194 8.76 14.23 15.48
N SER A 195 7.95 13.52 16.29
CA SER A 195 8.47 12.42 17.12
C SER A 195 9.22 11.37 16.29
N LYS A 196 8.63 10.91 15.18
CA LYS A 196 9.27 9.90 14.34
C LYS A 196 10.38 10.46 13.47
N LEU A 197 10.25 11.71 13.02
CA LEU A 197 11.30 12.37 12.24
C LEU A 197 12.54 12.67 13.09
N TYR A 198 12.37 12.92 14.39
CA TYR A 198 13.44 13.09 15.36
C TYR A 198 14.21 11.77 15.56
N ASP A 199 13.51 10.65 15.77
CA ASP A 199 14.15 9.30 15.81
C ASP A 199 15.01 9.01 14.57
N MET A 200 14.61 9.57 13.43
CA MET A 200 15.29 9.40 12.14
C MET A 200 16.39 10.45 11.88
N ASN A 201 16.65 11.35 12.84
CA ASN A 201 17.60 12.46 12.72
C ASN A 201 17.29 13.41 11.54
N ILE A 202 16.00 13.60 11.20
CA ILE A 202 15.54 14.50 10.14
C ILE A 202 15.23 15.89 10.68
N VAL A 203 14.74 15.97 11.92
CA VAL A 203 14.43 17.22 12.63
C VAL A 203 15.19 17.27 13.95
N GLN A 204 15.38 18.48 14.49
CA GLN A 204 16.15 18.70 15.72
C GLN A 204 15.35 18.51 17.01
N THR A 205 14.02 18.40 16.91
CA THR A 205 13.14 18.26 18.07
C THR A 205 11.93 17.38 17.75
N PRO A 206 11.45 16.56 18.70
CA PRO A 206 10.20 15.80 18.55
C PRO A 206 8.95 16.67 18.75
N HIS A 207 9.10 17.95 19.12
CA HIS A 207 7.98 18.81 19.50
C HIS A 207 7.07 19.15 18.31
N CYS A 208 5.79 19.31 18.58
CA CYS A 208 4.81 19.75 17.58
C CYS A 208 5.11 21.17 17.12
N ALA A 209 5.35 21.34 15.82
CA ALA A 209 5.69 22.64 15.22
C ALA A 209 4.58 23.70 15.35
N ILE A 210 3.35 23.30 15.66
CA ILE A 210 2.19 24.20 15.72
C ILE A 210 1.88 24.63 17.16
N CYS A 211 1.89 23.69 18.11
CA CYS A 211 1.49 23.97 19.51
C CYS A 211 2.59 23.73 20.56
N GLY A 212 3.77 23.25 20.16
CA GLY A 212 4.90 23.00 21.06
C GLY A 212 4.78 21.75 21.94
N TYR A 213 3.77 20.90 21.75
CA TYR A 213 3.61 19.66 22.52
C TYR A 213 4.86 18.76 22.38
N PRO A 214 5.38 18.14 23.46
CA PRO A 214 6.70 17.47 23.44
C PRO A 214 6.83 16.30 22.47
N GLU A 215 5.74 15.57 22.21
CA GLU A 215 5.74 14.42 21.30
C GLU A 215 4.70 14.58 20.20
N ASP A 216 5.14 15.08 19.04
CA ASP A 216 4.29 15.16 17.85
C ASP A 216 4.11 13.78 17.21
N THR A 217 3.08 13.05 17.66
CA THR A 217 2.63 11.76 17.10
C THR A 217 1.37 11.92 16.24
N LEU A 218 0.95 10.85 15.54
CA LEU A 218 -0.35 10.82 14.87
C LEU A 218 -1.50 11.04 15.86
N GLU A 219 -1.41 10.42 17.04
CA GLU A 219 -2.38 10.55 18.11
C GLU A 219 -2.49 12.00 18.57
N HIS A 220 -1.35 12.68 18.75
CA HIS A 220 -1.34 14.10 19.05
C HIS A 220 -1.98 14.92 17.92
N ALA A 221 -1.52 14.73 16.68
CA ALA A 221 -1.95 15.49 15.52
C ALA A 221 -3.48 15.40 15.26
N ILE A 222 -4.09 14.25 15.55
CA ILE A 222 -5.51 13.98 15.29
C ILE A 222 -6.39 14.19 16.52
N TRP A 223 -5.92 13.90 17.74
CA TRP A 223 -6.82 13.82 18.89
C TRP A 223 -6.63 14.91 19.93
N THR A 224 -5.38 15.33 20.19
CA THR A 224 -5.05 16.18 21.34
C THR A 224 -4.49 17.55 20.96
N CYS A 225 -4.03 17.74 19.72
CA CYS A 225 -3.49 19.01 19.28
C CYS A 225 -4.55 20.13 19.35
N PRO A 226 -4.32 21.22 20.11
CA PRO A 226 -5.30 22.30 20.25
C PRO A 226 -5.65 22.98 18.92
N SER A 227 -4.72 22.98 17.95
CA SER A 227 -4.90 23.63 16.65
C SER A 227 -6.01 22.98 15.80
N VAL A 228 -6.35 21.71 16.05
CA VAL A 228 -7.41 20.99 15.31
C VAL A 228 -8.71 20.89 16.11
N ALA A 229 -8.79 21.49 17.31
CA ALA A 229 -9.96 21.38 18.19
C ALA A 229 -11.25 21.91 17.53
N ALA A 230 -11.17 23.00 16.76
CA ALA A 230 -12.30 23.53 16.01
C ALA A 230 -12.79 22.55 14.93
N LEU A 231 -11.86 21.97 14.15
CA LEU A 231 -12.18 20.94 13.14
C LEU A 231 -12.81 19.71 13.81
N LYS A 232 -12.26 19.25 14.92
CA LYS A 232 -12.79 18.13 15.69
C LYS A 232 -14.23 18.38 16.12
N ARG A 233 -14.50 19.57 16.69
CA ARG A 233 -15.85 20.01 17.09
C ARG A 233 -16.81 20.23 15.92
N THR A 234 -16.34 20.47 14.71
CA THR A 234 -17.21 20.64 13.54
C THR A 234 -17.55 19.31 12.90
N HIS A 235 -16.54 18.45 12.69
CA HIS A 235 -16.72 17.21 11.95
C HIS A 235 -17.23 16.04 12.82
N LEU A 236 -16.83 15.96 14.09
CA LEU A 236 -17.18 14.82 14.96
C LEU A 236 -18.39 15.10 15.87
N ARG A 237 -19.21 16.13 15.58
CA ARG A 237 -20.42 16.46 16.37
C ARG A 237 -21.33 15.24 16.50
N GLY A 238 -21.68 14.86 17.72
CA GLY A 238 -22.56 13.73 18.00
C GLY A 238 -21.96 12.33 17.75
N ALA A 239 -20.76 12.23 17.15
CA ALA A 239 -20.00 10.98 17.02
C ALA A 239 -19.04 10.74 18.21
N ALA A 240 -19.27 11.50 19.29
CA ALA A 240 -18.48 11.61 20.50
C ALA A 240 -18.82 10.52 21.55
N ASN A 241 -18.93 9.25 21.11
CA ASN A 241 -18.47 8.21 22.03
C ASN A 241 -16.95 8.29 22.00
N GLU A 242 -16.41 9.08 22.93
CA GLU A 242 -15.01 9.50 23.02
C GLU A 242 -14.03 8.35 23.27
N GLU A 243 -14.53 7.17 23.64
CA GLU A 243 -13.69 6.02 24.03
C GLU A 243 -13.36 5.04 22.90
N MET A 244 -13.84 5.27 21.68
CA MET A 244 -13.62 4.30 20.60
C MET A 244 -12.28 4.53 19.91
N ASN A 245 -11.38 3.55 20.03
CA ASN A 245 -10.03 3.60 19.44
C ASN A 245 -10.07 3.61 17.90
N LEU A 246 -8.97 4.03 17.27
CA LEU A 246 -8.85 4.15 15.81
C LEU A 246 -9.29 2.86 15.06
N PRO A 247 -8.87 1.65 15.47
CA PRO A 247 -9.35 0.39 14.89
C PRO A 247 -10.87 0.26 14.82
N GLN A 248 -11.55 0.42 15.95
CA GLN A 248 -13.00 0.27 16.04
C GLN A 248 -13.73 1.31 15.17
N ARG A 249 -13.20 2.54 15.05
CA ARG A 249 -13.75 3.59 14.16
C ARG A 249 -13.64 3.23 12.70
N MET A 250 -12.57 2.56 12.30
CA MET A 250 -12.30 2.21 10.92
C MET A 250 -13.16 1.05 10.40
N MET A 251 -13.70 0.22 11.30
CA MET A 251 -14.54 -0.93 10.92
C MET A 251 -15.98 -0.53 10.57
N ASP A 252 -16.59 0.41 11.30
CA ASP A 252 -17.93 0.92 11.00
C ASP A 252 -17.91 1.88 9.78
N PRO A 253 -18.67 1.63 8.71
CA PRO A 253 -18.62 2.46 7.50
C PRO A 253 -18.99 3.93 7.70
N ASN A 254 -20.00 4.22 8.52
CA ASN A 254 -20.49 5.58 8.74
C ASN A 254 -19.50 6.38 9.60
N ARG A 255 -19.02 5.77 10.68
CA ARG A 255 -18.01 6.36 11.58
C ARG A 255 -16.68 6.53 10.86
N ARG A 256 -16.27 5.54 10.04
CA ARG A 256 -15.08 5.63 9.19
C ARG A 256 -15.16 6.83 8.27
N GLN A 257 -16.29 7.04 7.58
CA GLN A 257 -16.42 8.16 6.64
C GLN A 257 -16.31 9.51 7.35
N ILE A 258 -17.04 9.69 8.45
CA ILE A 258 -17.01 10.93 9.26
C ILE A 258 -15.58 11.20 9.76
N PHE A 259 -14.94 10.16 10.32
CA PHE A 259 -13.57 10.27 10.83
C PHE A 259 -12.56 10.57 9.72
N CYS A 260 -12.65 9.93 8.55
CA CYS A 260 -11.74 10.18 7.44
C CYS A 260 -11.86 11.62 6.95
N THR A 261 -13.07 12.17 6.82
CA THR A 261 -13.27 13.58 6.46
C THR A 261 -12.60 14.51 7.47
N TYR A 262 -12.77 14.24 8.77
CA TYR A 262 -12.09 15.00 9.83
C TYR A 262 -10.57 14.89 9.74
N ALA A 263 -10.04 13.66 9.68
CA ALA A 263 -8.61 13.41 9.73
C ALA A 263 -7.89 13.99 8.50
N GLN A 264 -8.52 13.93 7.32
CA GLN A 264 -8.04 14.58 6.12
C GLN A 264 -7.95 16.11 6.32
N ALA A 265 -9.03 16.75 6.78
CA ALA A 265 -9.04 18.19 7.03
C ALA A 265 -8.00 18.63 8.09
N ALA A 266 -7.85 17.84 9.15
CA ALA A 266 -6.88 18.08 10.21
C ALA A 266 -5.44 18.01 9.70
N LEU A 267 -5.07 16.96 8.96
CA LEU A 267 -3.72 16.81 8.42
C LEU A 267 -3.44 17.81 7.30
N GLU A 268 -4.42 18.16 6.48
CA GLU A 268 -4.28 19.20 5.46
C GLU A 268 -4.07 20.58 6.08
N PHE A 269 -4.81 20.91 7.14
CA PHE A 269 -4.58 22.14 7.91
C PHE A 269 -3.16 22.18 8.48
N ARG A 270 -2.69 21.08 9.06
CA ARG A 270 -1.33 20.99 9.62
C ARG A 270 -0.25 21.11 8.56
N GLU A 271 -0.46 20.52 7.38
CA GLU A 271 0.46 20.63 6.23
C GLU A 271 0.58 22.08 5.73
N LYS A 272 -0.51 22.86 5.79
CA LYS A 272 -0.54 24.28 5.41
C LYS A 272 0.04 25.20 6.47
N THR A 273 -0.10 24.85 7.75
CA THR A 273 0.27 25.72 8.90
C THR A 273 1.63 25.42 9.50
N GLY A 274 2.06 24.15 9.50
CA GLY A 274 3.42 23.81 9.87
C GLY A 274 4.38 24.18 8.74
N GLU A 275 5.59 24.63 9.07
CA GLU A 275 6.68 24.95 8.12
C GLU A 275 7.19 23.73 7.33
N TYR A 276 6.35 22.74 7.04
CA TYR A 276 6.69 21.51 6.33
C TYR A 276 6.73 21.70 4.80
N SER A 277 6.47 22.91 4.31
CA SER A 277 6.40 23.26 2.89
C SER A 277 7.76 23.35 2.18
N ARG A 278 8.91 23.36 2.87
CA ARG A 278 10.21 23.68 2.24
C ARG A 278 11.30 22.59 2.26
N SER A 279 11.12 21.46 2.92
CA SER A 279 12.16 20.40 3.00
C SER A 279 11.87 19.14 2.17
N ALA A 280 10.71 19.04 1.52
CA ALA A 280 10.28 17.84 0.81
C ALA A 280 10.48 17.86 -0.72
N GLU A 281 10.74 19.01 -1.32
CA GLU A 281 10.92 19.12 -2.78
C GLU A 281 12.27 18.56 -3.26
N THR A 282 13.25 18.39 -2.38
CA THR A 282 14.60 17.89 -2.75
C THR A 282 14.74 16.37 -2.75
N ARG A 283 13.70 15.59 -2.43
CA ARG A 283 13.78 14.11 -2.41
C ARG A 283 12.55 13.38 -2.97
N THR A 284 11.83 14.00 -3.90
CA THR A 284 10.71 13.38 -4.62
C THR A 284 11.13 12.35 -5.64
#